data_AF-A0A562RR83-F1
#
_entry.id   AF-A0A562RR83-F1
#
_cell.length_a   1.000
_cell.length_b   1.000
_cell.length_c   1.000
_cell.angle_alpha   90.00
_cell.angle_beta   90.00
_cell.angle_gamma   90.00
#
_symmetry.space_group_name_H-M   'P 1'
#
loop_
_entity.id
_entity.type
_entity.pdbx_description
1 polymer ?
#
loop_
_entity_poly.entity_id
_entity_poly.type
_entity_poly.pdbx_seq_one_letter_code
_entity_poly.pdbx_strand_id
1 'polypeptide(L)'
;MRFMLVNQEHPSHNSACSACAQPLGSSYVRHVSKQERYCDYDCYRQQTAMDMLRPRSPFEAIAVLTAMAGWSWMIQMSALSRSLAEVYLREYVLLTTEGGDR
;
A
#
# COMPACT_ATOMS: atom_id res chain seq x y z
N MET A 1 21.77 -5.94 -10.24
CA MET A 1 20.76 -5.62 -11.26
C MET A 1 21.49 -5.34 -12.56
N ARG A 2 21.17 -6.05 -13.66
CA ARG A 2 21.79 -5.83 -14.98
C ARG A 2 20.67 -5.47 -15.95
N PHE A 3 20.83 -4.33 -16.62
CA PHE A 3 19.99 -3.92 -17.73
C PHE A 3 20.86 -3.79 -18.99
N MET A 4 20.22 -3.83 -20.15
CA MET A 4 20.88 -3.60 -21.44
C MET A 4 20.14 -2.50 -22.16
N LEU A 5 20.90 -1.54 -22.71
CA LEU A 5 20.37 -0.56 -23.64
C LEU A 5 20.35 -1.21 -25.03
N VAL A 6 19.17 -1.29 -25.64
CA VAL A 6 18.99 -1.78 -27.00
C VAL A 6 18.82 -0.55 -27.89
N ASN A 7 19.70 -0.40 -28.88
CA ASN A 7 19.65 0.69 -29.86
C ASN A 7 19.40 0.10 -31.25
N GLN A 8 18.51 0.73 -32.02
CA GLN A 8 18.26 0.49 -33.44
C GLN A 8 17.68 -0.88 -33.81
N GLU A 9 17.28 -1.68 -32.83
CA GLU A 9 16.57 -2.94 -33.08
C GLU A 9 15.08 -2.70 -32.86
N HIS A 10 14.31 -2.57 -33.96
CA HIS A 10 12.87 -2.43 -33.87
C HIS A 10 12.30 -3.70 -33.23
N PRO A 11 11.69 -3.63 -32.03
CA PRO A 11 11.10 -4.80 -31.41
C PRO A 11 10.01 -5.32 -32.35
N SER A 12 10.13 -6.59 -32.74
CA SER A 12 9.34 -7.22 -33.81
C SER A 12 7.82 -7.23 -33.58
N HIS A 13 7.36 -6.80 -32.40
CA HIS A 13 5.95 -6.66 -32.06
C HIS A 13 5.78 -5.49 -31.12
N ASN A 14 4.77 -4.65 -31.40
CA ASN A 14 4.11 -3.58 -30.63
C ASN A 14 4.42 -3.57 -29.12
N SER A 15 5.68 -3.36 -28.75
CA SER A 15 6.14 -3.56 -27.39
C SER A 15 5.92 -2.27 -26.64
N ALA A 16 5.13 -2.34 -25.58
CA ALA A 16 4.91 -1.24 -24.68
C ALA A 16 5.92 -1.29 -23.52
N CYS A 17 6.19 -0.11 -22.95
CA CYS A 17 6.95 0.03 -21.71
C CYS A 17 6.19 -0.61 -20.55
N SER A 18 6.87 -1.43 -19.76
CA SER A 18 6.30 -2.08 -18.57
C SER A 18 5.90 -1.09 -17.47
N ALA A 19 6.42 0.15 -17.47
CA ALA A 19 6.12 1.16 -16.47
C ALA A 19 5.01 2.14 -16.89
N CYS A 20 5.06 2.68 -18.11
CA CYS A 20 4.15 3.75 -18.56
C CYS A 20 3.19 3.32 -19.68
N ALA A 21 3.23 2.05 -20.11
CA ALA A 21 2.42 1.49 -21.19
C ALA A 21 2.53 2.22 -22.55
N GLN A 22 3.49 3.13 -22.71
CA GLN A 22 3.77 3.81 -23.98
C GLN A 22 4.48 2.89 -24.96
N PRO A 23 4.25 3.04 -26.28
CA PRO A 23 4.99 2.30 -27.29
C PRO A 23 6.49 2.60 -27.20
N LEU A 24 7.32 1.56 -27.29
CA LEU A 24 8.77 1.71 -27.25
C LEU A 24 9.29 2.27 -28.57
N GLY A 25 10.26 3.19 -28.47
CA GLY A 25 10.93 3.79 -29.61
C GLY A 25 12.08 2.93 -30.15
N SER A 26 12.94 3.56 -30.96
CA SER A 26 14.13 2.94 -31.56
C SER A 26 15.26 2.65 -30.56
N SER A 27 15.16 3.19 -29.34
CA SER A 27 16.05 2.89 -28.21
C SER A 27 15.20 2.57 -27.00
N TYR A 28 15.54 1.50 -26.27
CA TYR A 28 14.85 1.10 -25.06
C TYR A 28 15.78 0.33 -24.11
N VAL A 29 15.40 0.31 -22.83
CA VAL A 29 16.11 -0.43 -21.78
C VAL A 29 15.43 -1.77 -21.55
N ARG A 30 16.19 -2.86 -21.48
CA ARG A 30 15.67 -4.21 -21.18
C ARG A 30 16.24 -4.75 -19.88
N HIS A 31 15.37 -5.26 -19.02
CA HIS A 31 15.77 -5.99 -17.82
C HIS A 31 16.19 -7.42 -18.22
N VAL A 32 17.45 -7.78 -17.95
CA VAL A 32 18.05 -9.04 -18.43
C VAL A 32 17.30 -10.27 -17.91
N SER A 33 16.96 -10.28 -16.62
CA SER A 33 16.33 -11.46 -15.98
C SER A 33 14.83 -11.58 -16.17
N LYS A 34 14.12 -10.47 -16.40
CA LYS A 34 12.65 -10.42 -16.39
C LYS A 34 12.05 -10.28 -17.79
N GLN A 35 12.89 -10.05 -18.79
CA GLN A 35 12.47 -9.73 -20.16
C GLN A 35 11.60 -8.47 -20.29
N GLU A 36 11.41 -7.72 -19.20
CA GLU A 36 10.72 -6.43 -19.14
C GLU A 36 11.48 -5.37 -19.94
N ARG A 37 10.73 -4.45 -20.55
CA ARG A 37 11.26 -3.41 -21.43
C ARG A 37 10.74 -2.05 -20.98
N TYR A 38 11.59 -1.03 -21.06
CA TYR A 38 11.33 0.32 -20.57
C TYR A 38 11.78 1.34 -21.60
N CYS A 39 11.10 2.50 -21.66
CA CYS A 39 11.49 3.59 -22.55
C CYS A 39 12.94 4.04 -22.31
N ASP A 40 13.29 4.19 -21.04
CA ASP A 40 14.56 4.74 -20.59
C ASP A 40 14.96 4.21 -19.21
N TYR A 41 16.06 4.73 -18.69
CA TYR A 41 16.56 4.40 -17.37
C TYR A 41 15.65 4.93 -16.24
N ASP A 42 14.93 6.02 -16.44
CA ASP A 42 14.06 6.59 -15.41
C ASP A 42 12.83 5.72 -15.18
N CYS A 43 12.18 5.24 -16.26
CA CYS A 43 11.11 4.25 -16.21
C CYS A 43 11.59 2.95 -15.56
N TYR A 44 12.80 2.50 -15.89
CA TYR A 44 13.42 1.32 -15.27
C TYR A 44 13.63 1.51 -13.76
N ARG A 45 14.18 2.68 -13.35
CA ARG A 45 14.45 3.01 -11.95
C ARG A 45 13.16 3.12 -11.16
N GLN A 46 12.15 3.79 -11.72
CA GLN A 46 10.84 3.94 -11.09
C GLN A 46 10.16 2.59 -10.89
N GLN A 47 10.13 1.73 -11.92
CA GLN A 47 9.57 0.38 -11.76
C GLN A 47 10.32 -0.44 -10.72
N THR A 48 11.67 -0.37 -10.73
CA THR A 48 12.48 -1.07 -9.74
C THR A 48 12.20 -0.60 -8.32
N ALA A 49 11.95 0.70 -8.12
CA ALA A 49 11.54 1.24 -6.82
C ALA A 49 10.14 0.77 -6.41
N MET A 50 9.18 0.74 -7.34
CA MET A 50 7.83 0.23 -7.09
C MET A 50 7.82 -1.25 -6.74
N ASP A 51 8.68 -2.04 -7.40
CA ASP A 51 8.85 -3.46 -7.09
C ASP A 51 9.39 -3.69 -5.68
N MET A 52 10.16 -2.75 -5.12
CA MET A 52 10.61 -2.83 -3.71
C MET A 52 9.49 -2.54 -2.71
N LEU A 53 8.49 -1.75 -3.10
CA LEU A 53 7.32 -1.45 -2.27
C LEU A 53 6.26 -2.55 -2.33
N ARG A 54 6.33 -3.43 -3.34
CA ARG A 54 5.38 -4.52 -3.51
C ARG A 54 5.67 -5.61 -2.46
N PRO A 55 4.63 -6.18 -1.81
CA PRO A 55 4.80 -7.33 -0.94
C PRO A 55 5.51 -8.45 -1.69
N ARG A 56 6.61 -8.96 -1.11
CA ARG A 56 7.43 -10.01 -1.71
C ARG A 56 6.67 -11.33 -1.74
N SER A 57 5.71 -11.50 -0.83
CA SER A 57 4.87 -12.68 -0.68
C SER A 57 3.44 -12.31 -0.28
N PRO A 58 2.45 -13.18 -0.55
CA PRO A 58 1.08 -12.97 -0.08
C PRO A 58 1.00 -12.94 1.45
N PHE A 59 1.85 -13.69 2.16
CA PHE A 59 1.90 -13.69 3.62
C PHE A 59 2.31 -12.32 4.20
N GLU A 60 3.27 -11.66 3.57
CA GLU A 60 3.68 -10.32 3.96
C GLU A 60 2.55 -9.31 3.77
N ALA A 61 1.80 -9.40 2.66
CA ALA A 61 0.61 -8.58 2.44
C ALA A 61 -0.46 -8.82 3.52
N ILE A 62 -0.73 -10.09 3.87
CA ILE A 62 -1.69 -10.45 4.93
C ILE A 62 -1.22 -9.91 6.28
N ALA A 63 0.06 -10.02 6.61
CA ALA A 63 0.61 -9.49 7.87
C ALA A 63 0.43 -7.97 7.98
N VAL A 64 0.70 -7.23 6.89
CA VAL A 64 0.49 -5.77 6.86
C VAL A 64 -0.98 -5.41 7.03
N LEU A 65 -1.88 -6.10 6.31
CA LEU A 65 -3.32 -5.85 6.39
C LEU A 65 -3.90 -6.19 7.77
N THR A 66 -3.47 -7.30 8.38
CA THR A 66 -3.91 -7.70 9.73
C THR A 66 -3.39 -6.74 10.79
N ALA A 67 -2.16 -6.24 10.66
CA ALA A 67 -1.67 -5.16 11.50
C ALA A 67 -2.58 -3.93 11.35
N MET A 68 -2.77 -3.40 10.14
CA MET A 68 -3.62 -2.21 9.91
C MET A 68 -5.03 -2.38 10.49
N ALA A 69 -5.67 -3.54 10.28
CA ALA A 69 -6.98 -3.85 10.82
C ALA A 69 -6.98 -3.91 12.36
N GLY A 70 -5.96 -4.52 12.97
CA GLY A 70 -5.80 -4.59 14.42
C GLY A 70 -5.67 -3.22 15.07
N TRP A 71 -4.87 -2.32 14.49
CA TRP A 71 -4.72 -0.95 14.97
C TRP A 71 -6.01 -0.15 14.83
N SER A 72 -6.70 -0.27 13.70
CA SER A 72 -8.01 0.36 13.49
C SER A 72 -9.03 -0.13 14.52
N TRP A 73 -9.08 -1.44 14.76
CA TRP A 73 -9.96 -2.05 15.75
C TRP A 73 -9.69 -1.52 17.16
N MET A 74 -8.43 -1.45 17.58
CA MET A 74 -8.07 -0.91 18.91
C MET A 74 -8.53 0.53 19.09
N ILE A 75 -8.36 1.38 18.06
CA ILE A 75 -8.81 2.77 18.10
C ILE A 75 -10.33 2.83 18.28
N GLN A 76 -11.09 2.08 17.47
CA GLN A 76 -12.55 2.07 17.53
C GLN A 76 -13.07 1.54 18.88
N MET A 77 -12.47 0.46 19.39
CA MET A 77 -12.85 -0.09 20.69
C MET A 77 -12.54 0.88 21.83
N SER A 78 -11.43 1.61 21.78
CA SER A 78 -11.10 2.62 22.78
C SER A 78 -12.07 3.81 22.79
N ALA A 79 -12.58 4.19 21.60
CA ALA A 79 -13.60 5.23 21.48
C ALA A 79 -14.94 4.74 22.04
N LEU A 80 -15.32 3.51 21.72
CA LEU A 80 -16.54 2.87 22.23
C LEU A 80 -16.50 2.70 23.76
N SER A 81 -15.37 2.31 24.33
CA SER A 81 -15.25 2.14 25.78
C SER A 81 -15.41 3.47 26.52
N ARG A 82 -14.87 4.57 25.96
CA ARG A 82 -14.99 5.90 26.55
C ARG A 82 -16.43 6.41 26.52
N SER A 83 -17.14 6.24 25.40
CA SER A 83 -18.54 6.68 25.32
C SER A 83 -19.44 5.91 26.27
N LEU A 84 -19.24 4.60 26.42
CA LEU A 84 -19.98 3.78 27.38
C LEU A 84 -19.67 4.20 28.83
N ALA A 85 -18.41 4.48 29.15
CA ALA A 85 -18.02 4.94 30.48
C ALA A 85 -18.65 6.30 30.84
N GLU A 86 -18.72 7.23 29.89
CA GLU A 86 -19.36 8.54 30.09
C GLU A 86 -20.87 8.42 30.35
N VAL A 87 -21.56 7.57 29.58
CA VAL A 87 -22.99 7.30 29.78
C VAL A 87 -23.23 6.65 31.14
N TYR A 88 -22.45 5.63 31.47
CA TYR A 88 -22.55 4.92 32.74
C TYR A 88 -22.32 5.85 33.95
N LEU A 89 -21.28 6.69 33.90
CA LEU A 89 -21.00 7.65 34.95
C LEU A 89 -22.10 8.72 35.07
N ARG A 90 -22.64 9.22 33.96
CA ARG A 90 -23.76 10.17 33.97
C ARG A 90 -24.98 9.57 34.65
N GLU A 91 -25.33 8.32 34.31
CA GLU A 91 -26.46 7.62 34.91
C GLU A 91 -26.24 7.36 36.41
N TYR A 92 -25.04 6.90 36.79
CA TYR A 92 -24.67 6.68 38.19
C TYR A 92 -24.76 7.97 39.03
N VAL A 93 -24.23 9.09 38.51
CA VAL A 93 -24.28 10.39 39.19
C VAL A 93 -25.72 10.83 39.43
N LEU A 94 -26.60 10.74 38.42
CA LEU A 94 -28.02 11.08 38.55
C LEU A 94 -28.70 10.28 39.67
N LEU A 95 -28.49 8.97 39.69
CA LEU A 95 -29.04 8.07 40.71
C LEU A 95 -28.54 8.41 42.12
N THR A 96 -27.25 8.75 42.27
CA THR A 96 -26.71 9.17 43.57
C THR A 96 -27.21 10.54 44.03
N THR A 97 -27.53 11.45 43.12
CA THR A 97 -28.06 12.78 43.48
C THR A 97 -29.55 12.76 43.81
N GLU A 98 -30.35 11.88 43.18
CA GLU A 98 -31.79 11.73 43.51
C GLU A 98 -32.03 11.01 44.85
N GLY A 99 -31.08 10.19 45.32
CA GLY A 99 -31.17 9.50 46.61
C GLY A 99 -30.80 10.35 47.84
N GLY A 100 -30.28 11.57 47.64
CA GLY A 100 -29.73 12.41 48.71
C GLY A 100 -30.67 13.46 49.31
N ASP A 101 -31.92 13.55 48.85
CA ASP A 101 -32.90 14.57 49.29
C ASP A 101 -34.01 13.99 50.19
N ARG A 102 -33.62 13.26 51.24
CA ARG A 102 -34.53 12.79 52.31
C ARG A 102 -33.95 13.02 53.69
#